data_AF-A0A835GU68-F1
#
_entry.id   AF-A0A835GU68-F1
#
_cell.length_a   1.000
_cell.length_b   1.000
_cell.length_c   1.000
_cell.angle_alpha   90.00
_cell.angle_beta   90.00
_cell.angle_gamma   90.00
#
_symmetry.space_group_name_H-M   'P 1'
#
loop_
_entity.id
_entity.type
_entity.pdbx_description
1 polymer ?
#
loop_
_entity_poly.entity_id
_entity_poly.type
_entity_poly.pdbx_seq_one_letter_code
_entity_poly.pdbx_strand_id
1 'polypeptide(L)'
;AISNTGNWLIGGDLEVIAPIKYSDGLDRFRLTPVELRKKFTKKVVDAVFPFQLRNPIHNGHALLMTDPYRRRLKMGYKNPIFLLHPLGGYTKADDVPLDWQMRQHEKVVSLFLHFINLWFMTVLEDGVLDPETTVVSIFPSPMHYVGPTEVQWHAKARINARANFYIVGRDPAGMSHPVEKRDLYDADHRKKVLSMAPGLKRLNILPFKV
;
A
#
# COMPACT_ATOMS: atom_id res chain seq x y z
N ALA A 1 -8.69 -7.11 -21.06
CA ALA A 1 -9.76 -7.14 -20.03
C ALA A 1 -10.94 -6.28 -20.45
N ILE A 2 -10.78 -4.95 -20.61
CA ILE A 2 -11.87 -4.04 -21.01
C ILE A 2 -12.38 -4.32 -22.44
N SER A 3 -11.50 -4.59 -23.40
CA SER A 3 -11.91 -4.84 -24.79
C SER A 3 -12.85 -6.05 -25.00
N ASN A 4 -12.94 -6.94 -24.01
CA ASN A 4 -13.79 -8.14 -24.07
C ASN A 4 -15.12 -7.94 -23.29
N THR A 5 -15.38 -6.74 -22.75
CA THR A 5 -16.64 -6.46 -22.05
C THR A 5 -17.73 -6.01 -23.03
N GLY A 6 -18.99 -5.95 -22.56
CA GLY A 6 -20.09 -5.42 -23.36
C GLY A 6 -19.98 -3.91 -23.64
N ASN A 7 -20.80 -3.42 -24.57
CA ASN A 7 -20.80 -2.02 -25.04
C ASN A 7 -21.61 -1.06 -24.15
N TRP A 8 -22.16 -1.54 -23.03
CA TRP A 8 -23.04 -0.76 -22.16
C TRP A 8 -22.52 -0.76 -20.73
N LEU A 9 -22.71 0.37 -20.04
CA LEU A 9 -22.45 0.51 -18.60
C LEU A 9 -23.79 0.57 -17.87
N ILE A 10 -23.87 -0.05 -16.69
CA ILE A 10 -25.05 -0.03 -15.82
C ILE A 10 -24.66 0.71 -14.54
N GLY A 11 -25.39 1.77 -14.22
CA GLY A 11 -25.27 2.51 -12.97
C GLY A 11 -26.56 2.42 -12.16
N GLY A 12 -26.44 2.50 -10.83
CA GLY A 12 -27.57 2.44 -9.91
C GLY A 12 -27.09 2.27 -8.47
N ASP A 13 -28.03 2.23 -7.55
CA ASP A 13 -27.74 1.92 -6.15
C ASP A 13 -27.38 0.44 -6.01
N LEU A 14 -26.30 0.16 -5.29
CA LEU A 14 -25.78 -1.20 -5.10
C LEU A 14 -25.96 -1.61 -3.64
N GLU A 15 -26.79 -2.62 -3.41
CA GLU A 15 -26.91 -3.31 -2.14
C GLU A 15 -26.11 -4.62 -2.17
N VAL A 16 -25.15 -4.75 -1.24
CA VAL A 16 -24.34 -5.96 -1.09
C VAL A 16 -25.00 -6.86 -0.04
N ILE A 17 -25.55 -7.99 -0.47
CA ILE A 17 -26.37 -8.89 0.37
C ILE A 17 -25.55 -9.56 1.48
N ALA A 18 -24.29 -9.90 1.21
CA ALA A 18 -23.42 -10.57 2.17
C ALA A 18 -21.97 -10.06 2.08
N PRO A 19 -21.22 -10.04 3.20
CA PRO A 19 -19.80 -9.74 3.16
C PRO A 19 -19.04 -10.71 2.25
N ILE A 20 -18.16 -10.17 1.41
CA ILE A 20 -17.34 -10.96 0.49
C ILE A 20 -16.27 -11.74 1.30
N LYS A 21 -16.23 -13.06 1.09
CA LYS A 21 -15.16 -13.94 1.58
C LYS A 21 -14.55 -14.68 0.41
N TYR A 22 -13.21 -14.74 0.35
CA TYR A 22 -12.49 -15.39 -0.73
C TYR A 22 -12.17 -16.86 -0.42
N SER A 23 -12.19 -17.24 0.86
CA SER A 23 -11.93 -18.61 1.33
C SER A 23 -10.58 -19.18 0.85
N ASP A 24 -9.59 -18.30 0.70
CA ASP A 24 -8.23 -18.60 0.23
C ASP A 24 -7.18 -18.62 1.36
N GLY A 25 -7.65 -18.60 2.62
CA GLY A 25 -6.79 -18.53 3.82
C GLY A 25 -6.29 -17.12 4.15
N LEU A 26 -6.59 -16.11 3.34
CA LEU A 26 -6.11 -14.73 3.53
C LEU A 26 -7.19 -13.75 4.01
N ASP A 27 -8.43 -14.20 4.20
CA ASP A 27 -9.57 -13.33 4.58
C ASP A 27 -9.31 -12.55 5.88
N ARG A 28 -8.53 -13.09 6.82
CA ARG A 28 -8.12 -12.40 8.05
C ARG A 28 -7.35 -11.09 7.82
N PHE A 29 -6.74 -10.94 6.64
CA PHE A 29 -6.00 -9.74 6.25
C PHE A 29 -6.86 -8.73 5.49
N ARG A 30 -8.05 -9.11 5.01
CA ARG A 30 -8.95 -8.25 4.23
C ARG A 30 -9.82 -7.39 5.14
N LEU A 31 -9.18 -6.47 5.85
CA LEU A 31 -9.86 -5.57 6.78
C LEU A 31 -10.54 -4.44 6.00
N THR A 32 -11.81 -4.21 6.30
CA THR A 32 -12.56 -3.06 5.81
C THR A 32 -11.98 -1.76 6.36
N PRO A 33 -12.25 -0.59 5.72
CA PRO A 33 -11.86 0.70 6.28
C PRO A 33 -12.41 0.94 7.69
N VAL A 34 -13.60 0.41 8.02
CA VAL A 34 -14.17 0.50 9.37
C VAL A 34 -13.35 -0.32 10.37
N GLU A 35 -12.97 -1.54 10.02
CA GLU A 35 -12.16 -2.41 10.88
C GLU A 35 -10.74 -1.87 11.06
N LEU A 36 -10.12 -1.35 10.00
CA LEU A 36 -8.83 -0.66 10.09
C LEU A 36 -8.90 0.53 11.06
N ARG A 37 -9.92 1.38 10.93
CA ARG A 37 -10.14 2.50 11.86
C ARG A 37 -10.31 2.02 13.31
N LYS A 38 -11.08 0.95 13.54
CA LYS A 38 -11.25 0.33 14.87
C LYS A 38 -9.93 -0.22 15.42
N LYS A 39 -9.10 -0.83 14.56
CA LYS A 39 -7.78 -1.34 14.93
C LYS A 39 -6.84 -0.22 15.35
N PHE A 40 -6.92 0.94 14.69
CA PHE A 40 -6.14 2.12 15.05
C PHE A 40 -6.64 2.83 16.30
N THR A 41 -7.94 2.79 16.64
CA THR A 41 -8.47 3.46 17.85
C THR A 41 -8.13 2.75 19.16
N LYS A 42 -7.75 1.46 19.14
CA LYS A 42 -7.34 0.73 20.35
C LYS A 42 -6.03 1.26 20.96
N LYS A 43 -5.25 2.00 20.16
CA LYS A 43 -4.06 2.74 20.59
C LYS A 43 -4.35 4.23 20.33
N VAL A 44 -3.76 5.16 21.07
CA VAL A 44 -3.95 6.61 20.79
C VAL A 44 -3.13 6.98 19.55
N VAL A 45 -3.55 6.50 18.38
CA VAL A 45 -2.83 6.67 17.10
C VAL A 45 -3.01 8.09 16.59
N ASP A 46 -1.90 8.79 16.42
CA ASP A 46 -1.84 10.18 16.00
C ASP A 46 -1.47 10.35 14.52
N ALA A 47 -0.93 9.31 13.88
CA ALA A 47 -0.69 9.31 12.44
C ALA A 47 -0.67 7.90 11.84
N VAL A 48 -1.25 7.76 10.65
CA VAL A 48 -1.20 6.51 9.86
C VAL A 48 -0.52 6.76 8.52
N PHE A 49 0.46 5.92 8.23
CA PHE A 49 1.29 5.99 7.03
C PHE A 49 1.16 4.70 6.23
N PRO A 50 0.40 4.72 5.14
CA PRO A 50 0.20 3.58 4.28
C PRO A 50 1.37 3.40 3.31
N PHE A 51 1.65 2.14 3.02
CA PHE A 51 2.54 1.72 1.95
C PHE A 51 1.79 0.78 1.02
N GLN A 52 1.50 1.27 -0.18
CA GLN A 52 0.91 0.49 -1.25
C GLN A 52 2.02 -0.30 -1.96
N LEU A 53 1.80 -1.60 -2.14
CA LEU A 53 2.69 -2.49 -2.85
C LEU A 53 1.91 -3.56 -3.62
N ARG A 54 2.49 -4.03 -4.71
CA ARG A 54 2.00 -5.19 -5.49
C ARG A 54 3.11 -6.22 -5.76
N ASN A 55 4.30 -5.94 -5.27
CA ASN A 55 5.52 -6.72 -5.49
C ASN A 55 6.03 -7.17 -4.11
N PRO A 56 6.79 -8.29 -4.04
CA PRO A 56 7.51 -8.66 -2.84
C PRO A 56 8.37 -7.52 -2.26
N ILE A 57 8.47 -7.47 -0.93
CA ILE A 57 9.29 -6.48 -0.23
C ILE A 57 10.77 -6.84 -0.43
N HIS A 58 11.56 -5.90 -0.94
CA HIS A 58 13.02 -5.98 -1.00
C HIS A 58 13.63 -4.81 -0.23
N ASN A 59 14.96 -4.76 -0.09
CA ASN A 59 15.65 -3.75 0.73
C ASN A 59 15.37 -2.29 0.29
N GLY A 60 15.08 -2.06 -0.98
CA GLY A 60 14.64 -0.76 -1.48
C GLY A 60 13.28 -0.36 -0.92
N HIS A 61 12.31 -1.29 -0.87
CA HIS A 61 11.05 -1.08 -0.16
C HIS A 61 11.29 -0.87 1.33
N ALA A 62 12.14 -1.68 1.98
CA ALA A 62 12.45 -1.52 3.40
C ALA A 62 12.99 -0.11 3.73
N LEU A 63 13.90 0.44 2.90
CA LEU A 63 14.39 1.81 3.05
C LEU A 63 13.26 2.84 2.93
N LEU A 64 12.34 2.65 1.97
CA LEU A 64 11.14 3.47 1.82
C LEU A 64 10.16 3.32 2.99
N MET A 65 10.32 2.31 3.87
CA MET A 65 9.57 2.14 5.12
C MET A 65 10.32 2.75 6.32
N THR A 66 11.66 2.67 6.33
CA THR A 66 12.56 3.25 7.35
C THR A 66 12.51 4.78 7.37
N ASP A 67 12.59 5.41 6.20
CA ASP A 67 12.70 6.86 6.14
C ASP A 67 11.41 7.58 6.59
N PRO A 68 10.20 7.14 6.19
CA PRO A 68 8.97 7.67 6.77
C PRO A 68 8.96 7.47 8.27
N TYR A 69 9.37 6.32 8.79
CA TYR A 69 9.46 6.03 10.23
C TYR A 69 10.35 7.05 10.95
N ARG A 70 11.58 7.28 10.46
CA ARG A 70 12.48 8.33 10.98
C ARG A 70 11.88 9.72 10.87
N ARG A 71 11.16 10.02 9.78
CA ARG A 71 10.46 11.31 9.62
C ARG A 71 9.33 11.48 10.64
N ARG A 72 8.59 10.43 11.02
CA ARG A 72 7.50 10.54 12.03
C ARG A 72 8.06 10.89 13.40
N LEU A 73 9.16 10.23 13.80
CA LEU A 73 9.86 10.55 15.05
C LEU A 73 10.31 12.01 15.06
N LYS A 74 10.89 12.51 13.94
CA LYS A 74 11.28 13.92 13.79
C LYS A 74 10.10 14.89 13.76
N MET A 75 8.92 14.46 13.29
CA MET A 75 7.70 15.26 13.24
C MET A 75 6.97 15.32 14.59
N GLY A 76 7.41 14.60 15.62
CA GLY A 76 6.84 14.64 16.97
C GLY A 76 5.59 13.76 17.17
N TYR A 77 5.31 12.83 16.25
CA TYR A 77 4.26 11.83 16.45
C TYR A 77 4.71 10.80 17.50
N LYS A 78 3.86 10.58 18.51
CA LYS A 78 4.10 9.67 19.64
C LYS A 78 3.70 8.24 19.31
N ASN A 79 2.63 8.04 18.55
CA ASN A 79 2.07 6.70 18.25
C ASN A 79 1.74 6.51 16.77
N PRO A 80 2.75 6.60 15.87
CA PRO A 80 2.51 6.41 14.45
C PRO A 80 2.26 4.93 14.11
N ILE A 81 1.33 4.67 13.19
CA ILE A 81 1.10 3.34 12.61
C ILE A 81 1.63 3.28 11.18
N PHE A 82 2.39 2.23 10.90
CA PHE A 82 2.75 1.80 9.56
C PHE A 82 1.67 0.84 9.03
N LEU A 83 0.99 1.20 7.93
CA LEU A 83 0.00 0.36 7.28
C LEU A 83 0.62 -0.26 6.02
N LEU A 84 1.11 -1.49 6.14
CA LEU A 84 1.55 -2.27 4.99
C LEU A 84 0.32 -2.80 4.26
N HIS A 85 0.06 -2.30 3.06
CA HIS A 85 -1.24 -2.45 2.41
C HIS A 85 -1.13 -3.06 1.00
N PRO A 86 -0.69 -4.33 0.87
CA PRO A 86 -0.59 -5.01 -0.42
C PRO A 86 -1.93 -5.03 -1.16
N LEU A 87 -1.89 -4.86 -2.48
CA LEU A 87 -3.05 -5.05 -3.33
C LEU A 87 -3.32 -6.54 -3.51
N GLY A 88 -4.59 -6.95 -3.39
CA GLY A 88 -5.00 -8.36 -3.49
C GLY A 88 -6.22 -8.61 -4.35
N GLY A 89 -6.60 -7.64 -5.21
CA GLY A 89 -7.48 -7.92 -6.35
C GLY A 89 -6.69 -8.47 -7.53
N TYR A 90 -7.25 -8.35 -8.73
CA TYR A 90 -6.59 -8.75 -9.97
C TYR A 90 -5.21 -8.08 -10.14
N THR A 91 -4.23 -8.87 -10.57
CA THR A 91 -2.92 -8.43 -11.05
C THR A 91 -2.63 -9.09 -12.40
N LYS A 92 -1.73 -8.50 -13.20
CA LYS A 92 -1.30 -9.08 -14.48
C LYS A 92 -0.57 -10.41 -14.26
N ALA A 93 -0.53 -11.25 -15.30
CA ALA A 93 -0.11 -12.65 -15.20
C ALA A 93 1.37 -12.85 -14.81
N ASP A 94 2.23 -11.86 -15.06
CA ASP A 94 3.66 -11.90 -14.73
C ASP A 94 3.98 -11.32 -13.33
N ASP A 95 2.98 -10.82 -12.59
CA ASP A 95 3.17 -10.43 -11.19
C ASP A 95 3.16 -11.68 -10.28
N VAL A 96 3.88 -11.61 -9.16
CA VAL A 96 3.93 -12.70 -8.16
C VAL A 96 2.54 -12.95 -7.57
N PRO A 97 2.06 -14.20 -7.45
CA PRO A 97 0.74 -14.46 -6.87
C PRO A 97 0.58 -13.96 -5.43
N LEU A 98 -0.62 -13.53 -5.06
CA LEU A 98 -0.92 -12.90 -3.77
C LEU A 98 -0.58 -13.79 -2.57
N ASP A 99 -0.79 -15.10 -2.65
CA ASP A 99 -0.50 -16.03 -1.56
C ASP A 99 1.01 -16.12 -1.27
N TRP A 100 1.84 -16.08 -2.30
CA TRP A 100 3.29 -16.00 -2.17
C TRP A 100 3.74 -14.63 -1.65
N GLN A 101 3.13 -13.55 -2.12
CA GLN A 101 3.41 -12.20 -1.59
C GLN A 101 3.08 -12.11 -0.11
N MET A 102 1.91 -12.60 0.31
CA MET A 102 1.49 -12.56 1.72
C MET A 102 2.39 -13.42 2.60
N ARG A 103 2.76 -14.64 2.17
CA ARG A 103 3.75 -15.46 2.88
C ARG A 103 5.10 -14.75 3.01
N GLN A 104 5.53 -14.04 1.97
CA GLN A 104 6.78 -13.27 1.98
C GLN A 104 6.67 -12.06 2.93
N HIS A 105 5.57 -11.31 2.89
CA HIS A 105 5.35 -10.16 3.78
C HIS A 105 5.24 -10.59 5.25
N GLU A 106 4.49 -11.65 5.55
CA GLU A 106 4.43 -12.25 6.89
C GLU A 106 5.81 -12.70 7.35
N LYS A 107 6.58 -13.40 6.49
CA LYS A 107 7.95 -13.80 6.83
C LYS A 107 8.87 -12.61 7.02
N VAL A 108 8.78 -11.56 6.22
CA VAL A 108 9.58 -10.34 6.42
C VAL A 108 9.23 -9.75 7.78
N VAL A 109 7.95 -9.47 8.07
CA VAL A 109 7.48 -8.94 9.36
C VAL A 109 7.81 -9.88 10.53
N SER A 110 7.82 -11.20 10.32
CA SER A 110 8.17 -12.20 11.34
C SER A 110 9.67 -12.48 11.48
N LEU A 111 10.48 -12.27 10.45
CA LEU A 111 11.95 -12.34 10.52
C LEU A 111 12.48 -11.10 11.22
N PHE A 112 11.81 -9.95 11.01
CA PHE A 112 11.94 -8.78 11.89
C PHE A 112 11.70 -9.13 13.37
N LEU A 113 10.90 -10.17 13.66
CA LEU A 113 10.63 -10.67 15.02
C LEU A 113 11.63 -11.72 15.56
N HIS A 114 12.28 -12.53 14.72
CA HIS A 114 12.95 -13.77 15.17
C HIS A 114 14.45 -13.91 14.90
N PHE A 115 15.07 -13.14 13.99
CA PHE A 115 16.51 -13.23 13.72
C PHE A 115 17.27 -12.04 14.31
N ILE A 116 17.41 -12.06 15.64
CA ILE A 116 18.43 -11.29 16.34
C ILE A 116 19.75 -12.05 16.18
N ASN A 117 20.79 -11.33 15.74
CA ASN A 117 22.17 -11.75 15.50
C ASN A 117 22.47 -12.21 14.07
N LEU A 118 22.76 -11.23 13.19
CA LEU A 118 23.94 -11.15 12.31
C LEU A 118 23.67 -10.68 10.86
N TRP A 119 22.44 -10.69 10.34
CA TRP A 119 22.22 -10.41 8.90
C TRP A 119 21.49 -9.10 8.54
N PHE A 120 21.06 -8.29 9.51
CA PHE A 120 20.23 -7.11 9.24
C PHE A 120 20.50 -5.91 10.17
N MET A 121 21.77 -5.61 10.47
CA MET A 121 22.15 -4.49 11.37
C MET A 121 21.66 -3.11 10.89
N THR A 122 21.36 -2.91 9.61
CA THR A 122 20.96 -1.57 9.10
C THR A 122 19.45 -1.29 9.15
N VAL A 123 18.58 -2.31 9.27
CA VAL A 123 17.12 -2.11 9.35
C VAL A 123 16.58 -2.37 10.76
N LEU A 124 17.33 -3.11 11.59
CA LEU A 124 16.94 -3.44 12.97
C LEU A 124 17.40 -2.41 14.01
N GLU A 125 18.50 -1.67 13.79
CA GLU A 125 18.98 -0.68 14.77
C GLU A 125 18.00 0.47 15.05
N ASP A 126 17.01 0.69 14.17
CA ASP A 126 16.02 1.77 14.30
C ASP A 126 14.58 1.34 14.65
N GLY A 127 14.24 0.04 14.73
CA GLY A 127 12.86 -0.39 15.04
C GLY A 127 11.84 -0.17 13.89
N VAL A 128 12.28 -0.28 12.64
CA VAL A 128 11.57 0.16 11.42
C VAL A 128 10.20 -0.51 11.19
N LEU A 129 10.07 -1.81 11.48
CA LEU A 129 8.83 -2.57 11.35
C LEU A 129 8.55 -3.31 12.65
N ASP A 130 8.32 -2.53 13.70
CA ASP A 130 7.81 -3.05 14.98
C ASP A 130 6.35 -3.57 14.78
N PRO A 131 6.04 -4.83 15.10
CA PRO A 131 4.69 -5.39 14.97
C PRO A 131 3.64 -4.67 15.82
N GLU A 132 4.04 -4.03 16.92
CA GLU A 132 3.10 -3.24 17.72
C GLU A 132 2.64 -1.97 16.99
N THR A 133 3.47 -1.45 16.09
CA THR A 133 3.21 -0.22 15.30
C THR A 133 2.98 -0.50 13.82
N THR A 134 2.99 -1.77 13.40
CA THR A 134 2.80 -2.20 12.00
C THR A 134 1.52 -3.01 11.83
N VAL A 135 0.66 -2.58 10.91
CA VAL A 135 -0.56 -3.30 10.52
C VAL A 135 -0.41 -3.77 9.08
N VAL A 136 -0.55 -5.08 8.87
CA VAL A 136 -0.64 -5.69 7.54
C VAL A 136 -2.10 -5.92 7.19
N SER A 137 -2.53 -5.44 6.01
CA SER A 137 -3.89 -5.66 5.50
C SER A 137 -3.92 -5.68 3.98
N ILE A 138 -4.82 -6.45 3.38
CA ILE A 138 -4.97 -6.56 1.91
C ILE A 138 -5.96 -5.52 1.42
N PHE A 139 -5.55 -4.73 0.43
CA PHE A 139 -6.42 -3.82 -0.32
C PHE A 139 -7.09 -4.59 -1.47
N PRO A 140 -8.42 -4.77 -1.47
CA PRO A 140 -9.09 -5.71 -2.38
C PRO A 140 -9.28 -5.19 -3.81
N SER A 141 -8.82 -3.98 -4.13
CA SER A 141 -8.99 -3.40 -5.48
C SER A 141 -8.22 -4.21 -6.53
N PRO A 142 -8.75 -4.34 -7.76
CA PRO A 142 -7.94 -4.73 -8.90
C PRO A 142 -6.86 -3.67 -9.20
N MET A 143 -5.74 -4.12 -9.76
CA MET A 143 -4.67 -3.30 -10.29
C MET A 143 -4.90 -3.06 -11.78
N HIS A 144 -5.01 -1.79 -12.18
CA HIS A 144 -5.28 -1.37 -13.56
C HIS A 144 -4.00 -0.98 -14.31
N TYR A 145 -2.90 -0.72 -13.61
CA TYR A 145 -1.63 -0.26 -14.17
C TYR A 145 -1.75 1.08 -14.92
N VAL A 146 -2.68 1.94 -14.47
CA VAL A 146 -3.01 3.22 -15.12
C VAL A 146 -2.36 4.44 -14.48
N GLY A 147 -1.10 4.29 -14.06
CA GLY A 147 -0.29 5.50 -14.04
C GLY A 147 -0.60 6.47 -12.87
N PRO A 148 -0.39 7.77 -13.13
CA PRO A 148 -0.82 8.87 -12.28
C PRO A 148 -2.33 8.91 -11.96
N THR A 149 -3.17 8.24 -12.74
CA THR A 149 -4.60 8.14 -12.46
C THR A 149 -4.85 7.16 -11.32
N GLU A 150 -4.22 5.99 -11.35
CA GLU A 150 -4.42 4.95 -10.34
C GLU A 150 -3.80 5.32 -8.98
N VAL A 151 -2.69 6.05 -8.95
CA VAL A 151 -2.08 6.46 -7.68
C VAL A 151 -3.02 7.36 -6.86
N GLN A 152 -3.89 8.15 -7.52
CA GLN A 152 -4.92 8.93 -6.83
C GLN A 152 -5.99 8.04 -6.21
N TRP A 153 -6.43 7.00 -6.92
CA TRP A 153 -7.33 5.98 -6.39
C TRP A 153 -6.73 5.30 -5.15
N HIS A 154 -5.47 4.86 -5.25
CA HIS A 154 -4.76 4.27 -4.13
C HIS A 154 -4.71 5.22 -2.92
N ALA A 155 -4.32 6.47 -3.12
CA ALA A 155 -4.26 7.46 -2.04
C ALA A 155 -5.63 7.73 -1.42
N LYS A 156 -6.67 7.94 -2.24
CA LYS A 156 -8.04 8.19 -1.78
C LYS A 156 -8.59 7.02 -0.97
N ALA A 157 -8.36 5.79 -1.40
CA ALA A 157 -8.77 4.60 -0.66
C ALA A 157 -8.15 4.56 0.75
N ARG A 158 -6.89 5.02 0.89
CA ARG A 158 -6.19 5.04 2.18
C ARG A 158 -6.64 6.18 3.08
N ILE A 159 -7.09 7.31 2.54
CA ILE A 159 -7.79 8.35 3.34
C ILE A 159 -8.99 7.73 4.07
N ASN A 160 -9.76 6.91 3.36
CA ASN A 160 -10.92 6.23 3.96
C ASN A 160 -10.47 5.27 5.07
N ALA A 161 -9.27 4.69 4.97
CA ALA A 161 -8.63 3.92 6.04
C ALA A 161 -7.92 4.79 7.11
N ARG A 162 -8.21 6.09 7.22
CA ARG A 162 -7.60 7.03 8.20
C ARG A 162 -6.11 7.31 7.99
N ALA A 163 -5.56 7.07 6.79
CA ALA A 163 -4.24 7.56 6.45
C ALA A 163 -4.17 9.09 6.49
N ASN A 164 -3.11 9.62 7.11
CA ASN A 164 -2.79 11.05 7.13
C ASN A 164 -1.61 11.38 6.21
N PHE A 165 -0.84 10.36 5.84
CA PHE A 165 0.31 10.46 4.96
C PHE A 165 0.12 9.54 3.77
N TYR A 166 0.87 9.76 2.70
CA TYR A 166 0.95 8.80 1.61
C TYR A 166 2.36 8.77 1.05
N ILE A 167 2.97 7.59 1.10
CA ILE A 167 4.32 7.35 0.62
C ILE A 167 4.25 7.08 -0.89
N VAL A 168 5.00 7.85 -1.67
CA VAL A 168 5.04 7.73 -3.13
C VAL A 168 6.48 7.60 -3.63
N GLY A 169 6.83 6.42 -4.14
CA GLY A 169 8.14 6.08 -4.68
C GLY A 169 8.33 6.47 -6.15
N ARG A 170 9.34 5.87 -6.80
CA ARG A 170 9.56 5.95 -8.25
C ARG A 170 8.63 4.95 -8.97
N ASP A 171 7.83 5.44 -9.91
CA ASP A 171 6.86 4.68 -10.73
C ASP A 171 5.75 3.82 -10.03
N PRO A 172 5.09 4.30 -8.96
CA PRO A 172 3.99 3.55 -8.33
C PRO A 172 2.77 3.42 -9.23
N ALA A 173 2.34 2.19 -9.52
CA ALA A 173 1.25 1.88 -10.46
C ALA A 173 1.60 1.97 -11.95
N GLY A 174 2.88 1.86 -12.30
CA GLY A 174 3.34 1.83 -13.68
C GLY A 174 3.57 0.44 -14.24
N MET A 175 3.85 0.41 -15.53
CA MET A 175 4.36 -0.72 -16.28
C MET A 175 5.08 -0.20 -17.52
N SER A 176 5.93 -1.04 -18.10
CA SER A 176 6.54 -0.76 -19.40
C SER A 176 5.48 -0.81 -20.51
N HIS A 177 5.71 -0.05 -21.58
CA HIS A 177 4.85 -0.07 -22.75
C HIS A 177 4.86 -1.49 -23.37
N PRO A 178 3.70 -2.07 -23.73
CA PRO A 178 3.63 -3.46 -24.18
C PRO A 178 4.32 -3.71 -25.52
N VAL A 179 4.48 -2.68 -26.35
CA VAL A 179 5.07 -2.78 -27.71
C VAL A 179 6.39 -2.03 -27.84
N GLU A 180 6.58 -0.97 -27.05
CA GLU A 180 7.71 -0.06 -27.22
C GLU A 180 8.67 -0.24 -26.05
N LYS A 181 9.96 -0.09 -26.28
CA LYS A 181 10.98 -0.23 -25.23
C LYS A 181 11.10 1.05 -24.39
N ARG A 182 10.00 1.46 -23.76
CA ARG A 182 9.91 2.61 -22.87
C ARG A 182 8.90 2.37 -21.75
N ASP A 183 8.93 3.23 -20.74
CA ASP A 183 7.88 3.25 -19.72
C ASP A 183 6.59 3.84 -20.28
N LEU A 184 5.44 3.33 -19.81
CA LEU A 184 4.13 3.82 -20.23
C LEU A 184 3.84 5.23 -19.70
N TYR A 185 4.44 5.59 -18.57
CA TYR A 185 4.29 6.88 -17.92
C TYR A 185 5.65 7.42 -17.48
N ASP A 186 5.80 8.74 -17.49
CA ASP A 186 6.94 9.40 -16.86
C ASP A 186 6.97 9.12 -15.34
N ALA A 187 8.17 8.84 -14.83
CA ALA A 187 8.38 8.39 -13.46
C ALA A 187 7.96 9.43 -12.39
N ASP A 188 7.97 10.72 -12.74
CA ASP A 188 7.66 11.82 -11.82
C ASP A 188 6.21 12.30 -11.90
N HIS A 189 5.48 11.99 -12.98
CA HIS A 189 4.09 12.43 -13.16
C HIS A 189 3.20 12.02 -11.99
N ARG A 190 3.43 10.85 -11.41
CA ARG A 190 2.63 10.36 -10.27
C ARG A 190 2.76 11.24 -9.04
N LYS A 191 3.98 11.68 -8.71
CA LYS A 191 4.24 12.57 -7.57
C LYS A 191 3.62 13.93 -7.81
N LYS A 192 3.84 14.50 -9.01
CA LYS A 192 3.31 15.80 -9.43
C LYS A 192 1.78 15.81 -9.40
N VAL A 193 1.14 14.85 -10.08
CA VAL A 193 -0.32 14.71 -10.11
C VAL A 193 -0.89 14.53 -8.72
N LEU A 194 -0.31 13.65 -7.89
CA LEU A 194 -0.82 13.41 -6.54
C LEU A 194 -0.71 14.65 -5.64
N SER A 195 0.35 15.46 -5.79
CA SER A 195 0.53 16.70 -5.02
C SER A 195 -0.47 17.81 -5.38
N MET A 196 -1.02 17.81 -6.60
CA MET A 196 -1.98 18.80 -7.06
C MET A 196 -3.42 18.28 -7.16
N ALA A 197 -3.64 16.98 -6.86
CA ALA A 197 -4.94 16.35 -7.01
C ALA A 197 -5.99 16.93 -6.04
N PRO A 198 -7.13 17.42 -6.54
CA PRO A 198 -8.20 17.93 -5.69
C PRO A 198 -8.77 16.81 -4.80
N GLY A 199 -9.24 17.16 -3.61
CA GLY A 199 -9.84 16.20 -2.68
C GLY A 199 -8.86 15.30 -1.90
N LEU A 200 -7.54 15.46 -2.11
CA LEU A 200 -6.48 14.79 -1.36
C LEU A 200 -5.77 15.69 -0.33
N LYS A 201 -6.29 16.91 -0.07
CA LYS A 201 -5.73 17.89 0.89
C LYS A 201 -5.52 17.35 2.31
N ARG A 202 -6.17 16.24 2.67
CA ARG A 202 -6.05 15.55 3.97
C ARG A 202 -4.80 14.66 4.08
N LEU A 203 -4.09 14.42 2.97
CA LEU A 203 -2.87 13.63 2.95
C LEU A 203 -1.65 14.52 2.82
N ASN A 204 -0.69 14.29 3.70
CA ASN A 204 0.68 14.75 3.52
C ASN A 204 1.40 13.78 2.58
N ILE A 205 1.62 14.20 1.34
CA ILE A 205 2.36 13.41 0.36
C ILE A 205 3.84 13.43 0.73
N LEU A 206 4.42 12.24 0.93
CA LEU A 206 5.83 12.07 1.23
C LEU A 206 6.53 11.54 -0.02
N PRO A 207 7.07 12.42 -0.88
CA PRO A 207 7.83 11.99 -2.04
C PRO A 207 9.15 11.38 -1.58
N PHE A 208 9.51 10.26 -2.19
CA PHE A 208 10.83 9.67 -2.09
C PHE A 208 11.66 10.00 -3.32
N LYS A 209 12.89 10.45 -3.08
CA LYS A 209 13.94 10.41 -4.10
C LYS A 209 14.60 9.04 -3.97
N VAL A 210 14.52 8.24 -5.02
CA VAL A 210 15.31 7.02 -5.20
C VAL A 210 16.40 7.38 -6.18
#